data_AF-A0ABD0QPL8-F1
#
_entry.id   AF-A0ABD0QPL8-F1
#
_cell.length_a   1.000
_cell.length_b   1.000
_cell.length_c   1.000
_cell.angle_alpha   90.00
_cell.angle_beta   90.00
_cell.angle_gamma   90.00
#
_symmetry.space_group_name_H-M   'P 1'
#
loop_
_entity.id
_entity.type
_entity.pdbx_description
1 polymer ?
#
loop_
_entity_poly.entity_id
_entity_poly.type
_entity_poly.pdbx_seq_one_letter_code
_entity_poly.pdbx_strand_id
1 'polypeptide(L)' 'METVISQGLKTTDGLAVDWVARNMYWTDTGRNTIEVAHLDGTSRKVLVNNSLDEPRAIAVFPSKG' A
#
# COMPACT_ATOMS: atom_id res chain seq x y z
N MET A 1 5.58 -19.60 -5.19
CA MET A 1 5.18 -18.38 -4.46
C MET A 1 6.13 -17.28 -4.89
N GLU A 2 5.60 -16.17 -5.39
CA GLU A 2 6.39 -15.02 -5.81
C GLU A 2 6.31 -13.93 -4.73
N THR A 3 7.43 -13.30 -4.43
CA THR A 3 7.50 -12.18 -3.49
C THR A 3 7.61 -10.89 -4.27
N VAL A 4 6.61 -10.01 -4.13
CA VAL A 4 6.54 -8.77 -4.90
C VAL A 4 7.22 -7.60 -4.17
N ILE A 5 7.01 -7.48 -2.86
CA ILE A 5 7.69 -6.50 -1.99
C ILE A 5 8.27 -7.24 -0.79
N SER A 6 9.58 -7.10 -0.56
CA SER A 6 10.29 -7.80 0.53
C SER A 6 11.08 -6.88 1.46
N GLN A 7 11.17 -5.59 1.14
CA GLN A 7 12.02 -4.64 1.84
C GLN A 7 11.25 -3.40 2.29
N GLY A 8 11.75 -2.69 3.29
CA GLY A 8 11.17 -1.42 3.73
C GLY A 8 9.75 -1.53 4.27
N LEU A 9 9.38 -2.70 4.82
CA LEU A 9 8.13 -2.96 5.53
C LEU A 9 8.44 -3.16 7.01
N LYS A 10 7.50 -2.81 7.90
CA LYS A 10 7.63 -3.05 9.34
C LYS A 10 6.41 -3.77 9.90
N THR A 11 5.21 -3.21 9.74
CA THR A 11 3.97 -3.85 10.22
C THR A 11 2.84 -3.53 9.25
N THR A 12 2.67 -4.36 8.23
CA THR A 12 1.65 -4.15 7.18
C THR A 12 0.32 -4.78 7.58
N ASP A 13 -0.67 -3.96 7.89
CA ASP A 13 -1.95 -4.41 8.45
C ASP A 13 -3.11 -4.40 7.45
N GLY A 14 -3.04 -3.55 6.42
CA GLY A 14 -4.07 -3.41 5.41
C GLY A 14 -3.49 -3.48 4.00
N LEU A 15 -4.21 -4.13 3.08
CA LEU A 15 -3.90 -4.21 1.66
C LEU A 15 -5.18 -4.04 0.84
N ALA A 16 -5.11 -3.23 -0.20
CA ALA A 16 -6.17 -3.05 -1.18
C ALA A 16 -5.59 -3.06 -2.60
N VAL A 17 -6.35 -3.60 -3.55
CA VAL A 17 -5.91 -3.72 -4.95
C VAL A 17 -6.83 -2.90 -5.85
N ASP A 18 -6.23 -2.00 -6.62
CA ASP A 18 -6.86 -1.41 -7.78
C ASP A 18 -6.61 -2.31 -8.99
N TRP A 19 -7.63 -3.06 -9.38
CA TRP A 19 -7.57 -3.98 -10.51
C TRP A 19 -7.63 -3.28 -11.87
N VAL A 20 -8.07 -2.02 -11.92
CA VAL A 20 -8.18 -1.23 -13.16
C VAL A 20 -6.82 -0.64 -13.49
N ALA A 21 -6.20 0.05 -12.52
CA ALA A 21 -4.89 0.69 -12.68
C ALA A 21 -3.71 -0.26 -12.43
N ARG A 22 -3.97 -1.50 -12.00
CA ARG A 22 -2.96 -2.53 -11.71
C ARG A 22 -1.99 -2.08 -10.61
N ASN A 23 -2.54 -1.51 -9.54
CA ASN A 23 -1.79 -1.04 -8.37
C ASN A 23 -2.23 -1.78 -7.11
N MET A 24 -1.31 -1.94 -6.16
CA MET A 24 -1.62 -2.31 -4.79
C MET A 24 -1.30 -1.16 -3.86
N TYR A 25 -2.17 -0.98 -2.86
CA TYR A 25 -2.06 0.02 -1.82
C TYR A 25 -2.01 -0.70 -0.48
N TRP A 26 -1.14 -0.27 0.42
CA TRP A 26 -1.07 -0.85 1.75
C TRP A 26 -0.83 0.21 2.81
N THR A 27 -1.23 -0.14 4.02
CA THR A 27 -0.89 0.59 5.23
C THR A 27 0.26 -0.12 5.93
N ASP A 28 1.18 0.65 6.49
CA ASP A 28 2.20 0.14 7.40
C ASP A 28 2.13 0.89 8.73
N THR A 29 1.59 0.24 9.75
CA THR A 29 1.46 0.81 11.11
C THR A 29 2.79 1.02 11.79
N GLY A 30 3.77 0.17 11.49
CA GLY A 30 5.11 0.30 12.03
C GLY A 30 5.86 1.53 11.50
N ARG A 31 5.50 1.98 10.29
CA ARG A 31 6.07 3.13 9.58
C ARG A 31 5.16 4.36 9.54
N ASN A 32 3.90 4.25 9.96
CA ASN A 32 2.86 5.26 9.78
C ASN A 32 2.78 5.77 8.33
N THR A 33 2.72 4.83 7.38
CA THR A 33 2.63 5.15 5.94
C THR A 33 1.41 4.52 5.27
N ILE A 34 0.92 5.20 4.22
CA ILE A 34 0.13 4.60 3.14
C ILE A 34 1.01 4.63 1.90
N GLU A 35 1.19 3.48 1.27
CA GLU A 35 2.08 3.32 0.13
C GLU A 35 1.36 2.66 -1.04
N VAL A 36 1.92 2.81 -2.24
CA VAL A 36 1.44 2.21 -3.48
C VAL A 36 2.59 1.63 -4.27
N ALA A 37 2.33 0.57 -5.04
CA ALA A 37 3.21 0.04 -6.06
C ALA A 37 2.37 -0.59 -7.18
N HIS A 38 2.97 -0.81 -8.35
CA HIS A 38 2.38 -1.68 -9.35
C HIS A 38 2.29 -3.11 -8.82
N LEU A 39 1.42 -3.94 -9.39
CA LEU A 39 1.23 -5.33 -8.96
C LEU A 39 2.47 -6.24 -9.16
N ASP A 40 3.48 -5.78 -9.91
CA ASP A 40 4.79 -6.41 -10.08
C ASP A 40 5.86 -5.85 -9.12
N GLY A 41 5.48 -4.93 -8.22
CA GLY A 41 6.34 -4.34 -7.20
C GLY A 41 7.14 -3.13 -7.68
N THR A 42 7.04 -2.77 -8.96
CA THR A 42 7.69 -1.59 -9.51
C THR A 42 6.96 -0.30 -9.13
N SER A 43 7.60 0.85 -9.36
CA SER A 43 7.04 2.19 -9.09
C SER A 43 6.53 2.40 -7.67
N ARG A 44 7.15 1.74 -6.68
CA ARG A 44 6.79 1.93 -5.26
C ARG A 44 6.92 3.39 -4.84
N LYS A 45 5.89 3.91 -4.17
CA LYS A 45 5.85 5.28 -3.66
C LYS A 45 5.11 5.36 -2.32
N VAL A 46 5.62 6.19 -1.41
CA VAL A 46 4.90 6.61 -0.21
C VAL A 46 3.90 7.71 -0.60
N LEU A 47 2.62 7.47 -0.40
CA LEU A 47 1.54 8.42 -0.72
C LEU A 47 1.24 9.35 0.45
N VAL A 48 1.22 8.80 1.67
CA VAL A 48 0.95 9.55 2.91
C VAL A 48 1.92 9.06 3.97
N ASN A 49 2.57 10.00 4.67
CA ASN A 49 3.51 9.74 5.77
C ASN A 49 3.48 10.82 6.86
N ASN A 50 2.43 11.64 6.85
CA ASN A 50 2.21 12.71 7.80
C ASN A 50 0.79 12.58 8.35
N SER A 51 0.60 12.97 9.62
CA SER A 51 -0.70 12.92 10.29
C SER A 51 -1.37 11.54 10.29
N LEU A 52 -0.56 10.47 10.21
CA LEU A 52 -1.00 9.09 10.38
C LEU A 52 -0.54 8.60 11.75
N ASP A 53 -1.46 7.98 12.47
CA ASP A 53 -1.18 7.28 13.72
C ASP A 53 -1.83 5.90 13.63
N GLU A 54 -0.98 4.87 13.52
CA GLU A 54 -1.37 3.47 13.37
C GLU A 54 -2.44 3.20 12.29
N PRO A 55 -2.20 3.52 11.00
CA PRO A 55 -3.16 3.26 9.93
C PRO A 55 -3.42 1.75 9.75
N ARG A 56 -4.67 1.30 9.92
CA ARG A 56 -5.06 -0.13 9.84
C ARG A 56 -5.66 -0.49 8.47
N ALA A 57 -6.97 -0.70 8.39
CA ALA A 57 -7.63 -1.13 7.17
C ALA A 57 -7.62 -0.05 6.09
N ILE A 58 -7.54 -0.46 4.83
CA ILE A 58 -7.65 0.40 3.64
C ILE A 58 -8.58 -0.25 2.63
N ALA A 59 -9.36 0.57 1.94
CA ALA A 59 -10.18 0.18 0.81
C ALA A 59 -9.97 1.17 -0.33
N VAL A 60 -10.10 0.70 -1.56
CA VAL A 60 -10.04 1.54 -2.78
C VAL A 60 -11.34 1.42 -3.53
N PHE A 61 -11.69 2.46 -4.29
CA PHE A 61 -12.84 2.43 -5.20
C PHE A 61 -12.40 2.66 -6.65
N PRO A 62 -11.84 1.64 -7.33
CA PRO A 62 -11.12 1.80 -8.59
C PRO A 62 -11.91 2.50 -9.70
N SER A 63 -13.23 2.31 -9.74
CA SER A 63 -14.09 2.92 -10.77
C SER A 63 -14.33 4.42 -10.58
N LYS A 64 -13.92 5.01 -9.45
CA LYS A 64 -14.12 6.44 -9.14
C LYS A 64 -12.85 7.19 -8.79
N GLY A 65 -11.72 6.50 -8.61
CA GLY A 65 -10.55 7.07 -7.95
C GLY A 65 -10.85 7.39 -6.50
#